data_AF-B3XRZ5-F1
#
_entry.id   AF-B3XRZ5-F1
#
_cell.length_a   1.000
_cell.length_b   1.000
_cell.length_c   1.000
_cell.angle_alpha   90.00
_cell.angle_beta   90.00
_cell.angle_gamma   90.00
#
_symmetry.space_group_name_H-M   'P 1'
#
loop_
_entity.id
_entity.type
_entity.pdbx_description
1 polymer ?
#
loop_
_entity_poly.entity_id
_entity_poly.type
_entity_poly.pdbx_seq_one_letter_code
_entity_poly.pdbx_strand_id
1 'polypeptide(L)' 'MSVYTAVKKVAYEKGKSIYRIERDLGLSNGYISKWNKSMPGADKLQAVADYLGVTPQYLLYISEKGSDYHE' A
#
# COMPACT_ATOMS: atom_id res chain seq x y z
N MET A 1 3.32 -7.89 9.56
CA MET A 1 2.44 -6.85 8.99
C MET A 1 1.94 -7.35 7.62
N SER A 2 1.00 -6.66 6.97
CA SER A 2 0.55 -6.99 5.61
C SER A 2 0.86 -5.83 4.64
N VAL A 3 0.86 -6.11 3.33
CA VAL A 3 1.04 -5.07 2.30
C VAL A 3 -0.02 -3.99 2.43
N TYR A 4 -1.26 -4.37 2.80
CA TYR A 4 -2.31 -3.41 3.11
C TYR A 4 -1.92 -2.41 4.21
N THR A 5 -1.36 -2.89 5.32
CA THR A 5 -0.93 -2.01 6.42
C THR A 5 0.20 -1.07 6.00
N ALA A 6 1.14 -1.56 5.18
CA ALA A 6 2.21 -0.73 4.61
C ALA A 6 1.65 0.38 3.70
N VAL A 7 0.77 0.04 2.76
CA VAL A 7 0.11 1.00 1.87
C VAL A 7 -0.69 2.01 2.69
N LYS A 8 -1.44 1.56 3.71
CA LYS A 8 -2.22 2.44 4.58
C LYS A 8 -1.34 3.42 5.36
N LYS A 9 -0.18 2.99 5.85
CA LYS A 9 0.79 3.86 6.54
C LYS A 9 1.32 4.95 5.59
N VAL A 10 1.85 4.55 4.43
CA VAL A 10 2.42 5.50 3.45
C VAL A 10 1.35 6.44 2.88
N ALA A 11 0.13 5.94 2.66
CA ALA A 11 -0.99 6.77 2.22
C ALA A 11 -1.35 7.84 3.26
N TYR A 12 -1.39 7.46 4.54
CA TYR A 12 -1.64 8.39 5.65
C TYR A 12 -0.58 9.48 5.73
N GLU A 13 0.71 9.11 5.67
CA GLU A 13 1.84 10.05 5.66
C GLU A 13 1.76 11.05 4.49
N LYS A 14 1.16 10.64 3.37
CA LYS A 14 0.98 11.47 2.16
C LYS A 14 -0.37 12.18 2.11
N GLY A 15 -1.19 12.12 3.16
CA GLY A 15 -2.50 12.74 3.21
C GLY A 15 -3.51 12.17 2.21
N LYS A 16 -3.34 10.91 1.79
CA LYS A 16 -4.22 10.22 0.85
C LYS A 16 -4.99 9.11 1.56
N SER A 17 -6.27 8.93 1.20
CA SER A 17 -7.07 7.80 1.68
C SER A 17 -6.96 6.62 0.71
N ILE A 18 -7.12 5.40 1.24
CA ILE A 18 -7.17 4.17 0.41
C ILE A 18 -8.26 4.29 -0.66
N TYR A 19 -9.43 4.77 -0.28
CA TYR A 19 -10.54 5.01 -1.20
C TYR A 19 -10.15 5.93 -2.37
N ARG A 20 -9.40 7.02 -2.09
CA ARG A 20 -8.92 7.94 -3.14
C ARG A 20 -7.92 7.25 -4.07
N ILE A 21 -7.00 6.47 -3.53
CA ILE A 21 -6.03 5.70 -4.33
C ILE A 21 -6.75 4.73 -5.25
N GLU A 22 -7.71 3.96 -4.72
CA GLU A 22 -8.50 3.01 -5.50
C GLU A 22 -9.26 3.71 -6.63
N ARG A 23 -9.92 4.83 -6.32
CA ARG A 23 -10.68 5.61 -7.31
C ARG A 23 -9.78 6.16 -8.41
N ASP A 24 -8.65 6.77 -8.05
CA ASP A 24 -7.73 7.41 -8.99
C ASP A 24 -7.03 6.37 -9.89
N LEU A 25 -6.82 5.14 -9.39
CA LEU A 25 -6.26 4.01 -10.14
C LEU A 25 -7.30 3.15 -10.87
N GLY A 26 -8.59 3.51 -10.81
CA GLY A 26 -9.66 2.74 -11.43
C GLY A 26 -9.87 1.33 -10.82
N LEU A 27 -9.47 1.14 -9.56
CA LEU A 27 -9.65 -0.11 -8.83
C LEU A 27 -11.04 -0.17 -8.20
N SER A 28 -11.57 -1.39 -8.06
CA SER A 28 -12.81 -1.59 -7.33
C SER A 28 -12.66 -1.18 -5.85
N ASN A 29 -13.74 -0.71 -5.24
CA ASN A 29 -13.74 -0.34 -3.84
C ASN A 29 -13.34 -1.53 -2.95
N GLY A 30 -12.40 -1.32 -2.04
CA GLY A 30 -11.84 -2.37 -1.18
C GLY A 30 -10.97 -3.37 -1.92
N TYR A 31 -10.43 -3.03 -3.09
CA TYR A 31 -9.43 -3.86 -3.77
C TYR A 31 -8.12 -3.92 -2.99
N ILE A 32 -7.62 -2.79 -2.50
CA ILE A 32 -6.38 -2.69 -1.71
C ILE A 32 -6.58 -3.31 -0.33
N SER A 33 -7.78 -3.26 0.25
CA SER A 33 -8.05 -3.89 1.55
C SER A 33 -7.94 -5.42 1.51
N LYS A 34 -8.16 -6.05 0.35
CA LYS A 34 -7.91 -7.49 0.14
C LYS A 34 -6.44 -7.86 0.27
N TRP A 35 -5.53 -6.90 0.11
CA TRP A 35 -4.09 -7.12 0.24
C TRP A 35 -3.65 -7.44 1.68
N ASN A 36 -4.58 -7.32 2.63
CA ASN A 36 -4.39 -7.80 3.98
C ASN A 36 -4.37 -9.34 4.07
N LYS A 37 -5.05 -10.03 3.14
CA LYS A 37 -5.20 -11.50 3.15
C LYS A 37 -4.52 -12.18 1.96
N SER A 38 -4.23 -11.45 0.87
CA SER A 38 -3.70 -12.01 -0.37
C SER A 38 -2.69 -11.05 -0.98
N MET A 39 -1.60 -11.55 -1.55
CA MET A 39 -0.61 -10.70 -2.21
C MET A 39 -1.19 -10.10 -3.50
N PRO A 40 -1.05 -8.79 -3.75
CA PRO A 40 -1.41 -8.21 -5.04
C PRO A 40 -0.57 -8.75 -6.19
N GLY A 41 -1.09 -8.59 -7.41
CA GLY A 41 -0.26 -8.66 -8.61
C GLY A 41 0.83 -7.60 -8.59
N ALA A 42 2.00 -7.92 -9.14
CA ALA A 42 3.14 -7.00 -9.21
C ALA A 42 2.78 -5.69 -9.95
N ASP A 43 1.93 -5.77 -10.96
CA ASP A 43 1.41 -4.63 -11.72
C ASP A 43 0.61 -3.66 -10.84
N LYS A 44 -0.26 -4.18 -9.98
CA LYS A 44 -1.09 -3.37 -9.08
C LYS A 44 -0.29 -2.80 -7.93
N LEU A 45 0.65 -3.58 -7.39
CA LEU A 45 1.57 -3.10 -6.37
C LEU A 45 2.43 -1.95 -6.91
N GLN A 46 2.95 -2.07 -8.14
CA GLN A 46 3.69 -1.01 -8.81
C GLN A 46 2.85 0.24 -9.02
N ALA A 47 1.64 0.12 -9.56
CA ALA A 47 0.76 1.27 -9.77
C ALA A 47 0.44 2.03 -8.47
N VAL A 48 0.21 1.32 -7.37
CA VAL A 48 -0.01 1.94 -6.05
C VAL A 48 1.27 2.59 -5.52
N ALA A 49 2.42 1.95 -5.68
CA ALA A 49 3.71 2.51 -5.28
C ALA A 49 4.01 3.82 -6.04
N ASP A 50 3.83 3.82 -7.36
CA ASP A 50 4.03 4.99 -8.23
C ASP A 50 3.08 6.13 -7.86
N TYR A 51 1.80 5.82 -7.60
CA TYR A 51 0.81 6.80 -7.16
C TYR A 51 1.16 7.41 -5.79
N LEU A 52 1.79 6.62 -4.92
CA LEU A 52 2.32 7.08 -3.65
C LEU A 52 3.71 7.71 -3.80
N GLY A 53 4.36 7.66 -4.96
CA GLY A 53 5.72 8.16 -5.15
C GLY A 53 6.75 7.43 -4.28
N VAL A 54 6.61 6.11 -4.15
CA VAL A 54 7.56 5.20 -3.48
C VAL A 54 7.81 3.98 -4.38
N THR A 55 8.72 3.09 -4.00
CA THR A 55 8.95 1.85 -4.74
C THR A 55 8.09 0.69 -4.18
N PRO A 56 7.75 -0.32 -4.99
CA PRO A 56 7.11 -1.55 -4.50
C PRO A 56 7.91 -2.23 -3.39
N GLN A 57 9.24 -2.22 -3.54
CA GLN A 57 10.19 -2.79 -2.59
C GLN A 57 10.07 -2.10 -1.22
N TYR A 58 9.87 -0.79 -1.19
CA TYR A 58 9.65 -0.05 0.05
C TYR A 58 8.36 -0.47 0.76
N LEU A 59 7.27 -0.65 0.00
CA LEU A 59 6.00 -1.15 0.56
C LEU A 59 6.15 -2.58 1.11
N LEU A 60 6.88 -3.45 0.40
CA LEU A 60 7.16 -4.81 0.85
C LEU A 60 8.04 -4.81 2.11
N TYR A 61 9.09 -4.00 2.13
CA TYR A 61 9.97 -3.83 3.28
C TYR A 61 9.18 -3.43 4.54
N ILE A 62 8.30 -2.43 4.45
CA ILE A 62 7.43 -2.04 5.57
C ILE A 62 6.51 -3.19 5.99
N SER A 63 5.96 -3.92 5.02
CA SER A 63 5.05 -5.04 5.29
C SER A 63 5.72 -6.19 6.05
N GLU A 64 7.02 -6.38 5.85
CA GLU A 64 7.84 -7.37 6.55
C GLU A 64 8.37 -6.85 7.90
N LYS A 65 8.77 -5.57 7.97
CA LYS A 65 9.53 -4.99 9.10
C LYS A 65 8.72 -4.43 10.26
N GLY A 66 7.39 -4.54 10.22
CA GLY A 66 6.58 -4.95 11.38
C GLY A 66 6.64 -4.25 12.75
N SER A 67 7.81 -4.04 13.35
CA SER A 67 7.93 -3.77 14.79
C SER A 67 9.18 -3.00 15.24
N ASP A 68 10.03 -2.45 14.37
CA ASP A 68 11.34 -1.90 14.80
C ASP A 68 11.58 -0.45 14.34
N TYR A 69 10.61 0.43 14.62
CA TYR A 69 10.82 1.88 14.59
C TYR A 69 10.46 2.45 15.97
N HIS A 70 11.34 2.19 16.94
CA HIS A 70 11.56 3.10 18.04
C HIS A 70 12.86 3.85 17.72
N GLU A 71 12.71 5.11 17.30
CA GLU A 71 13.75 6.11 17.50
C GLU A 71 13.32 6.99 18.68
#